data_AF-A0A8E0RXT5-F1
#
_entry.id   AF-A0A8E0RXT5-F1
#
_cell.length_a   1.000
_cell.length_b   1.000
_cell.length_c   1.000
_cell.angle_alpha   90.00
_cell.angle_beta   90.00
_cell.angle_gamma   90.00
#
_symmetry.space_group_name_H-M   'P 1'
#
loop_
_entity.id
_entity.type
_entity.pdbx_description
1 polymer ?
#
loop_
_entity_poly.entity_id
_entity_poly.type
_entity_poly.pdbx_seq_one_letter_code
_entity_poly.pdbx_strand_id
1 'polypeptide(L)'
;MLRRIAQKLKPQSGLLVLAIVLPLKQYVETNSNKCASELLDLPPNSSWEVQLSYLITHVLSSVGLELVRWTRVPYLCEGDFTQSFYYLNDLVLVLRVRETRASTPSVH
;
A
#
# COMPACT_ATOMS: atom_id res chain seq x y z
N MET A 1 0.96 6.56 -9.23
CA MET A 1 0.58 7.45 -8.11
C MET A 1 1.58 7.32 -6.96
N LEU A 2 1.85 6.12 -6.44
CA LEU A 2 2.75 5.91 -5.28
C LEU A 2 4.15 6.53 -5.46
N ARG A 3 4.78 6.33 -6.63
CA ARG A 3 6.08 6.95 -6.95
C ARG A 3 6.05 8.48 -6.84
N ARG A 4 4.97 9.11 -7.30
CA ARG A 4 4.81 10.57 -7.24
C ARG A 4 4.64 11.05 -5.80
N ILE A 5 3.94 10.29 -4.97
CA ILE A 5 3.79 10.59 -3.53
C ILE A 5 5.16 10.49 -2.85
N ALA A 6 5.89 9.40 -3.07
CA ALA A 6 7.22 9.20 -2.50
C ALA A 6 8.18 10.36 -2.83
N GLN A 7 8.16 10.84 -4.08
CA GLN A 7 8.96 12.00 -4.52
C GLN A 7 8.58 13.34 -3.86
N LYS A 8 7.40 13.44 -3.26
CA LYS A 8 6.92 14.66 -2.59
C LYS A 8 7.10 14.62 -1.08
N LEU A 9 7.43 13.48 -0.50
CA LEU A 9 7.71 13.37 0.93
C LEU A 9 9.03 14.08 1.27
N LYS A 10 9.01 14.86 2.36
CA LYS A 10 10.24 15.44 2.90
C LYS A 10 11.16 14.30 3.36
N PRO A 11 12.42 14.25 2.90
CA PRO A 11 13.37 13.26 3.39
C PRO A 11 13.47 13.27 4.93
N GLN A 12 13.72 12.11 5.52
CA GLN A 12 13.89 11.85 6.97
C GLN A 12 12.70 12.15 7.90
N SER A 13 11.75 12.99 7.51
CA SER A 13 10.68 13.50 8.38
C SER A 13 9.27 13.38 7.81
N GLY A 14 9.13 13.25 6.49
CA GLY A 14 7.85 13.06 5.83
C GLY A 14 7.31 11.65 6.11
N LEU A 15 6.03 11.59 6.49
CA LEU A 15 5.29 10.35 6.67
C LEU A 15 4.13 10.28 5.67
N LEU A 16 3.92 9.08 5.13
CA LEU A 16 2.72 8.72 4.37
C LEU A 16 1.89 7.77 5.21
N VAL A 17 0.62 8.12 5.43
CA VAL A 17 -0.37 7.21 6.00
C VAL A 17 -1.17 6.63 4.83
N LEU A 18 -1.09 5.31 4.66
CA LEU A 18 -1.80 4.57 3.63
C LEU A 18 -2.82 3.65 4.30
N ALA A 19 -4.11 3.89 4.04
CA ALA A 19 -5.18 2.95 4.36
C ALA A 19 -5.49 2.10 3.12
N ILE A 20 -5.57 0.78 3.28
CA ILE A 20 -5.85 -0.15 2.19
C ILE A 20 -6.57 -1.40 2.69
N VAL A 21 -7.65 -1.75 2.00
CA VAL A 21 -8.38 -2.99 2.25
C VAL A 21 -7.71 -4.14 1.53
N LEU A 22 -7.42 -5.23 2.25
CA LEU A 22 -6.91 -6.48 1.70
C LEU A 22 -7.83 -7.67 2.06
N PRO A 23 -7.98 -8.66 1.16
CA PRO A 23 -7.37 -8.77 -0.17
C PRO A 23 -7.91 -7.73 -1.17
N LEU A 24 -7.01 -7.11 -1.95
CA LEU A 24 -7.36 -6.06 -2.89
C LEU A 24 -7.89 -6.64 -4.20
N LYS A 25 -9.01 -6.07 -4.67
CA LYS A 25 -9.49 -6.20 -6.05
C LYS A 25 -9.67 -4.78 -6.62
N GLN A 26 -8.74 -4.34 -7.45
CA GLN A 26 -8.77 -2.98 -7.98
C GLN A 26 -9.88 -2.82 -9.02
N TYR A 27 -10.79 -1.89 -8.79
CA TYR A 27 -11.89 -1.56 -9.67
C TYR A 27 -12.16 -0.05 -9.59
N VAL A 28 -12.35 0.60 -10.73
CA VAL A 28 -12.67 2.04 -10.80
C VAL A 28 -14.08 2.20 -11.33
N GLU A 29 -14.99 2.72 -10.51
CA GLU A 29 -16.39 2.87 -10.91
C GLU A 29 -16.60 3.93 -11.99
N THR A 30 -15.79 4.98 -11.99
CA THR A 30 -16.03 6.22 -12.74
C THR A 30 -15.53 6.21 -14.18
N ASN A 31 -14.69 5.23 -14.58
CA ASN A 31 -14.19 5.13 -15.95
C ASN A 31 -14.84 3.98 -16.71
N SER A 32 -14.78 4.04 -18.04
CA SER A 32 -15.44 3.07 -18.92
C SER A 32 -14.77 1.69 -18.91
N ASN A 33 -13.44 1.65 -18.73
CA ASN A 33 -12.66 0.41 -18.72
C ASN A 33 -12.51 -0.24 -17.33
N LYS A 34 -12.99 0.42 -16.27
CA LYS A 34 -12.92 -0.04 -14.87
C LYS A 34 -11.51 -0.25 -14.32
N CYS A 35 -10.48 0.15 -15.06
CA CYS A 35 -9.08 -0.08 -14.73
C CYS A 35 -8.51 1.03 -13.85
N ALA A 36 -7.69 0.66 -12.86
CA ALA A 36 -6.90 1.62 -12.11
C ALA A 36 -5.79 2.23 -12.97
N SER A 37 -5.49 3.52 -12.76
CA SER A 37 -4.37 4.21 -13.42
C SER A 37 -2.99 3.74 -12.95
N GLU A 38 -2.95 3.06 -11.81
CA GLU A 38 -1.77 2.36 -11.29
C GLU A 38 -2.25 1.03 -10.71
N LEU A 39 -1.75 -0.08 -11.25
CA LEU A 39 -2.03 -1.41 -10.74
C LEU A 39 -1.00 -1.76 -9.66
N LEU A 40 -1.49 -2.32 -8.56
CA LEU A 40 -0.69 -2.94 -7.51
C LEU A 40 -0.66 -4.43 -7.84
N ASP A 41 0.49 -4.91 -8.31
CA ASP A 41 0.69 -6.30 -8.71
C ASP A 41 0.75 -7.22 -7.48
N LEU A 42 -0.39 -7.44 -6.85
CA LEU A 42 -0.52 -8.26 -5.64
C LEU A 42 -0.91 -9.70 -6.02
N PRO A 43 -0.42 -10.72 -5.30
CA PRO A 43 -0.77 -12.11 -5.56
C PRO A 43 -2.29 -12.33 -5.52
N PRO A 44 -2.92 -12.79 -6.62
CA PRO A 44 -4.35 -13.02 -6.67
C PRO A 44 -4.75 -14.19 -5.77
N ASN A 45 -6.00 -14.18 -5.28
CA ASN A 45 -6.57 -15.28 -4.47
C ASN A 45 -5.73 -15.67 -3.24
N SER A 46 -5.03 -14.72 -2.63
CA SER A 46 -4.20 -14.94 -1.45
C SER A 46 -4.79 -14.27 -0.21
N SER A 47 -4.33 -14.70 0.97
CA SER A 47 -4.76 -14.10 2.24
C SER A 47 -4.26 -12.66 2.36
N TRP A 48 -4.89 -11.87 3.24
CA TRP A 48 -4.49 -10.48 3.45
C TRP A 48 -3.06 -10.37 3.97
N GLU A 49 -2.58 -11.34 4.76
CA GLU A 49 -1.20 -11.41 5.26
C GLU A 49 -0.19 -11.55 4.11
N VAL A 50 -0.50 -12.42 3.15
CA VAL A 50 0.34 -12.64 1.96
C VAL A 50 0.38 -11.38 1.11
N GLN A 51 -0.78 -10.76 0.84
CA GLN A 51 -0.82 -9.50 0.10
C GLN A 51 -0.14 -8.36 0.84
N LEU A 52 -0.26 -8.26 2.16
CA LEU A 52 0.43 -7.25 2.97
C LEU A 52 1.95 -7.42 2.88
N SER A 53 2.43 -8.64 3.07
CA SER A 53 3.85 -8.97 2.94
C SER A 53 4.37 -8.58 1.56
N TYR A 54 3.64 -8.93 0.49
CA TYR A 54 4.01 -8.59 -0.88
C TYR A 54 3.96 -7.07 -1.16
N LEU A 55 2.91 -6.39 -0.67
CA LEU A 55 2.76 -4.94 -0.77
C LEU A 55 3.97 -4.23 -0.16
N ILE A 56 4.41 -4.63 1.03
CA ILE A 56 5.56 -4.03 1.71
C ILE A 56 6.86 -4.34 0.98
N THR A 57 7.10 -5.62 0.66
CA THR A 57 8.41 -6.11 0.21
C THR A 57 8.69 -5.88 -1.26
N HIS A 58 7.66 -5.77 -2.12
CA HIS A 58 7.81 -5.63 -3.57
C HIS A 58 7.24 -4.31 -4.07
N VAL A 59 6.00 -3.97 -3.73
CA VAL A 59 5.32 -2.81 -4.31
C VAL A 59 5.84 -1.50 -3.68
N LEU A 60 5.73 -1.34 -2.36
CA LEU A 60 6.16 -0.14 -1.65
C LEU A 60 7.69 0.03 -1.67
N SER A 61 8.42 -1.07 -1.52
CA SER A 61 9.89 -1.06 -1.60
C SER A 61 10.39 -0.60 -2.98
N SER A 62 9.73 -0.99 -4.08
CA SER A 62 10.13 -0.63 -5.44
C SER A 62 10.04 0.87 -5.73
N VAL A 63 9.20 1.59 -4.99
CA VAL A 63 9.05 3.05 -5.08
C VAL A 63 9.83 3.80 -4.00
N GLY A 64 10.71 3.10 -3.27
CA GLY A 64 11.57 3.68 -2.25
C GLY A 64 10.85 4.02 -0.95
N LEU A 65 9.68 3.43 -0.69
CA LEU A 65 9.01 3.55 0.60
C LEU A 65 9.41 2.39 1.51
N GLU A 66 9.51 2.66 2.80
CA GLU A 66 9.72 1.65 3.83
C GLU A 66 8.68 1.78 4.95
N LEU A 67 8.36 0.64 5.54
CA LEU A 67 7.38 0.55 6.60
C LEU A 67 7.96 1.02 7.92
N VAL A 68 7.26 1.93 8.58
CA VAL A 68 7.56 2.38 9.95
C VAL A 68 6.75 1.54 10.94
N ARG A 69 5.42 1.52 10.76
CA ARG A 69 4.47 0.74 11.56
C ARG A 69 3.24 0.44 10.72
N TRP A 70 2.46 -0.54 11.14
CA TRP A 70 1.12 -0.77 10.60
C TRP A 70 0.19 -1.28 11.69
N THR A 71 -1.10 -1.16 11.45
CA THR A 71 -2.16 -1.79 12.25
C THR A 71 -3.26 -2.31 11.33
N ARG A 72 -4.06 -3.25 11.86
CA ARG A 72 -5.28 -3.75 11.22
C ARG A 72 -6.47 -3.18 11.98
N VAL A 73 -7.41 -2.59 11.24
CA VAL A 73 -8.66 -2.06 11.76
C VAL A 73 -9.84 -2.74 11.05
N PRO A 74 -11.01 -2.85 11.70
CA PRO A 74 -12.20 -3.32 11.04
C PRO A 74 -12.68 -2.29 10.01
N TYR A 75 -12.93 -2.73 8.79
CA TYR A 75 -13.66 -1.96 7.79
C TYR A 75 -15.11 -2.42 7.76
N LEU A 76 -16.03 -1.48 7.91
CA LEU A 76 -17.46 -1.70 7.79
C LEU A 76 -17.96 -0.88 6.61
N CYS A 77 -18.50 -1.56 5.60
CA CYS A 77 -19.22 -0.89 4.52
C CYS A 77 -20.61 -1.50 4.34
N GLU A 78 -21.50 -0.68 3.75
CA GLU A 78 -22.78 -1.15 3.25
C GLU A 78 -22.53 -2.36 2.35
N GLY A 79 -23.23 -3.45 2.66
CA GLY A 79 -23.10 -4.66 1.87
C GLY A 79 -24.04 -4.63 0.67
N ASP A 80 -24.52 -5.79 0.26
CA ASP A 80 -25.43 -5.95 -0.87
C ASP A 80 -26.73 -6.65 -0.46
N PHE A 81 -27.56 -7.01 -1.45
CA PHE A 81 -28.80 -7.74 -1.22
C PHE A 81 -28.62 -9.12 -0.55
N THR A 82 -27.39 -9.66 -0.55
CA THR A 82 -27.06 -10.97 0.02
C THR A 82 -26.44 -10.88 1.41
N GLN A 83 -25.76 -9.76 1.72
CA GLN A 83 -25.10 -9.52 2.99
C GLN A 83 -25.22 -8.04 3.37
N SER A 84 -25.86 -7.70 4.50
CA SER A 84 -26.16 -6.30 4.85
C SER A 84 -24.94 -5.41 5.17
N PHE A 85 -23.82 -6.01 5.55
CA PHE A 85 -22.56 -5.31 5.80
C PHE A 85 -21.38 -6.24 5.54
N TYR A 86 -20.32 -5.73 4.89
CA TYR A 86 -19.06 -6.46 4.78
C TYR A 86 -18.12 -6.08 5.91
N TYR A 87 -17.50 -7.08 6.53
CA TYR A 87 -16.35 -6.91 7.42
C TYR A 87 -15.09 -7.24 6.64
N LEU A 88 -14.32 -6.21 6.30
CA LEU A 88 -13.05 -6.37 5.60
C LEU A 88 -11.89 -5.92 6.49
N ASN A 89 -10.69 -6.37 6.14
CA ASN A 89 -9.49 -5.97 6.83
C ASN A 89 -8.96 -4.71 6.18
N ASP A 90 -9.13 -3.57 6.85
CA ASP A 90 -8.44 -2.35 6.45
C ASP A 90 -7.11 -2.26 7.23
N LEU A 91 -6.05 -2.03 6.48
CA LEU A 91 -4.71 -1.92 7.00
C LEU A 91 -4.27 -0.47 6.90
N VAL A 92 -3.84 0.08 8.03
CA VAL A 92 -3.28 1.43 8.11
C VAL A 92 -1.78 1.31 8.27
N LEU A 93 -1.05 1.71 7.24
CA LEU A 93 0.42 1.67 7.18
C LEU A 93 0.96 3.09 7.33
N VAL A 94 1.99 3.24 8.16
CA VAL A 94 2.82 4.44 8.25
C VAL A 94 4.13 4.15 7.53
N LEU A 95 4.40 4.95 6.50
CA LEU A 95 5.51 4.78 5.57
C LEU A 95 6.41 6.02 5.59
N ARG A 96 7.69 5.84 5.27
CA ARG A 96 8.63 6.93 4.99
C ARG A 96 9.48 6.59 3.77
N VAL A 97 10.17 7.59 3.23
CA VAL A 97 11.16 7.35 2.17
C VAL A 97 12.37 6.64 2.76
N ARG A 98 12.82 5.57 2.10
CA ARG A 98 14.03 4.85 2.47
C ARG A 98 15.24 5.76 2.34
N GLU A 99 16.06 5.81 3.38
CA GLU A 99 17.33 6.52 3.30
C GLU A 99 18.29 5.77 2.36
N THR A 100 18.78 6.46 1.34
CA THR A 100 19.91 5.95 0.56
C THR A 100 21.14 6.06 1.45
N ARG A 101 21.62 4.95 2.01
CA ARG A 101 22.93 4.92 2.64
C ARG A 101 23.96 5.23 1.56
N ALA A 102 24.60 6.39 1.64
CA ALA A 102 25.78 6.67 0.83
C ALA A 102 26.83 5.61 1.18
N SER A 103 27.32 4.88 0.18
CA SER A 103 28.47 4.00 0.32
C SER A 103 29.65 4.84 0.79
N THR A 104 30.10 4.61 2.03
CA THR A 104 31.33 5.21 2.56
C THR A 104 32.45 4.91 1.56
N PRO A 105 33.16 5.91 0.99
CA PRO A 105 34.31 5.62 0.17
C PRO A 105 35.33 4.88 1.02
N SER A 106 35.70 3.67 0.60
CA SER A 106 36.77 2.87 1.17
C SER A 106 38.07 3.65 1.06
N VAL A 107 38.58 4.14 2.18
CA VAL A 107 39.92 4.72 2.28
C VAL A 107 40.90 3.55 2.24
N HIS A 108 41.59 3.40 1.10
CA HIS A 108 42.82 2.63 0.97
C HIS A 108 43.99 3.60 0.82
#